data_AF-A0A3M7D4M5-F1
#
_entry.id   AF-A0A3M7D4M5-F1
#
_cell.length_a   1.000
_cell.length_b   1.000
_cell.length_c   1.000
_cell.angle_alpha   90.00
_cell.angle_beta   90.00
_cell.angle_gamma   90.00
#
_symmetry.space_group_name_H-M   'P 1'
#
loop_
_entity.id
_entity.type
_entity.pdbx_description
1 polymer ?
#
loop_
_entity_poly.entity_id
_entity_poly.type
_entity_poly.pdbx_seq_one_letter_code
_entity_poly.pdbx_strand_id
1 'polypeptide(L)'
;SSSSSSSSSSSSSSSSSSSSSSSSSSSSSSSSFEVDDEESDSSSRQLQRQHFDTVILAAPYQSLNLTLTPSSLLTHTPSPIPYVSLHVTLFTTSHLLSPTFFNLSPDTPAPKTILTTLPPDEAPGQGSASAGSVGFFSISLIRSLRNPGTGGQEYLYKIFSPERVSPEFLARILGVRQEGSGGKEEEEGEGAGFDYGGKENDDADDDDRNLEQITWLYRKRWDSYPYETPRDAFEPIRLSRGSPGEGGQGGGGGIWYTGGMESFISTMETNALMGRNVARLVVDEWVAGLGRDGC
;
A
#
# COMPACT_ATOMS: atom_id res chain seq x y z
N SER A 1 44.57 12.58 62.24
CA SER A 1 43.21 12.98 61.80
C SER A 1 43.08 12.65 60.33
N SER A 2 41.96 12.01 59.96
CA SER A 2 41.41 11.79 58.60
C SER A 2 42.29 11.02 57.60
N SER A 3 42.07 9.72 57.35
CA SER A 3 40.90 9.02 56.76
C SER A 3 40.72 9.25 55.26
N SER A 4 40.80 8.14 54.52
CA SER A 4 40.51 7.93 53.10
C SER A 4 39.04 8.15 52.74
N SER A 5 38.75 8.57 51.51
CA SER A 5 37.41 8.44 50.90
C SER A 5 37.47 8.44 49.38
N SER A 6 36.98 7.34 48.82
CA SER A 6 36.60 7.08 47.43
C SER A 6 35.51 8.03 46.92
N SER A 7 35.64 8.44 45.66
CA SER A 7 34.65 9.22 44.91
C SER A 7 33.64 8.32 44.22
N SER A 8 32.37 8.39 44.66
CA SER A 8 31.19 7.95 43.92
C SER A 8 30.41 9.18 43.47
N SER A 9 30.16 9.32 42.17
CA SER A 9 29.34 10.38 41.59
C SER A 9 27.96 9.84 41.27
N SER A 10 26.97 10.27 42.05
CA SER A 10 25.54 10.12 41.81
C SER A 10 25.01 11.35 41.08
N SER A 11 24.35 11.12 39.93
CA SER A 11 23.67 12.15 39.15
C SER A 11 22.24 12.35 39.67
N SER A 12 21.96 13.54 40.20
CA SER A 12 20.64 13.98 40.64
C SER A 12 19.87 14.68 39.52
N SER A 13 18.65 14.22 39.31
CA SER A 13 17.59 14.80 38.48
C SER A 13 17.15 16.17 39.01
N SER A 14 17.06 17.16 38.12
CA SER A 14 16.47 18.48 38.41
C SER A 14 15.35 18.75 37.40
N SER A 15 14.11 18.72 37.88
CA SER A 15 12.91 19.19 37.20
C SER A 15 12.93 20.73 37.14
N SER A 16 12.60 21.30 35.97
CA SER A 16 12.29 22.73 35.84
C SER A 16 10.93 22.88 35.16
N SER A 17 9.96 23.32 35.95
CA SER A 17 8.64 23.77 35.55
C SER A 17 8.75 25.15 34.90
N SER A 18 8.14 25.33 33.73
CA SER A 18 7.87 26.65 33.16
C SER A 18 6.39 26.76 32.81
N SER A 19 5.72 27.59 33.61
CA SER A 19 4.36 28.09 33.40
C SER A 19 4.31 28.98 32.16
N SER A 20 3.35 28.74 31.26
CA SER A 20 3.00 29.70 30.20
C SER A 20 1.57 30.21 30.42
N SER A 21 1.49 31.53 30.52
CA SER A 21 0.29 32.31 30.76
C SER A 21 -0.57 32.36 29.50
N SER A 22 -1.84 32.00 29.62
CA SER A 22 -2.83 32.17 28.56
C SER A 22 -3.21 33.66 28.43
N SER A 23 -2.95 34.23 27.26
CA SER A 23 -3.57 35.50 26.84
C SER A 23 -4.57 35.18 25.73
N SER A 24 -5.84 35.13 26.11
CA SER A 24 -6.96 35.02 25.18
C SER A 24 -7.11 36.34 24.44
N SER A 25 -6.66 36.39 23.18
CA SER A 25 -7.02 37.44 22.24
C SER A 25 -8.05 36.85 21.28
N SER A 26 -9.29 37.31 21.42
CA SER A 26 -10.38 37.06 20.49
C SER A 26 -10.03 37.64 19.13
N SER A 27 -9.84 36.80 18.12
CA SER A 27 -9.68 37.21 16.73
C SER A 27 -10.51 36.29 15.84
N SER A 28 -11.40 36.92 15.06
CA SER A 28 -12.08 36.53 13.82
C SER A 28 -12.40 35.05 13.56
N SER A 29 -13.63 34.78 13.13
CA SER A 29 -14.11 33.48 12.65
C SER A 29 -13.33 32.99 11.41
N SER A 30 -12.13 32.47 11.62
CA SER A 30 -11.32 31.78 10.62
C SER A 30 -11.90 30.39 10.41
N SER A 31 -12.16 29.98 9.16
CA SER A 31 -12.56 28.60 8.88
C SER A 31 -11.38 27.67 9.13
N SER A 32 -11.40 26.99 10.27
CA SER A 32 -10.39 26.02 10.66
C SER A 32 -10.95 24.60 10.50
N PHE A 33 -10.19 23.72 9.86
CA PHE A 33 -10.44 22.28 9.78
C PHE A 33 -9.87 21.60 11.02
N GLU A 34 -10.66 20.72 11.62
CA GLU A 34 -10.23 19.84 12.71
C GLU A 34 -9.97 18.45 12.14
N VAL A 35 -8.78 17.89 12.45
CA VAL A 35 -8.39 16.54 12.03
C VAL A 35 -8.23 15.67 13.27
N ASP A 36 -8.87 14.50 13.25
CA ASP A 36 -8.76 13.44 14.26
C ASP A 36 -8.13 12.20 13.60
N ASP A 37 -7.03 11.71 14.16
CA ASP A 37 -6.34 10.49 13.70
C ASP A 37 -6.69 9.30 14.62
N GLU A 38 -7.36 8.26 14.07
CA GLU A 38 -7.54 6.98 14.75
C GLU A 38 -6.46 5.98 14.28
N GLU A 39 -5.38 5.86 15.05
CA GLU A 39 -4.30 4.92 14.75
C GLU A 39 -4.63 3.52 15.32
N SER A 40 -4.62 2.50 14.47
CA SER A 40 -5.00 1.11 14.79
C SER A 40 -3.90 0.32 15.52
N ASP A 41 -3.31 0.86 16.59
CA ASP A 41 -2.41 0.08 17.45
C ASP A 41 -2.81 0.19 18.93
N SER A 42 -3.00 -0.98 19.56
CA SER A 42 -3.77 -1.23 20.78
C SER A 42 -3.09 -0.79 22.08
N SER A 43 -2.57 0.43 22.13
CA SER A 43 -2.16 1.09 23.37
C SER A 43 -2.80 2.46 23.40
N SER A 44 -3.58 2.72 24.46
CA SER A 44 -4.39 3.94 24.67
C SER A 44 -3.66 5.23 24.22
N ARG A 45 -3.89 5.63 22.97
CA ARG A 45 -3.36 6.86 22.39
C ARG A 45 -4.46 7.90 22.35
N GLN A 46 -4.13 9.05 22.91
CA GLN A 46 -5.02 10.19 23.04
C GLN A 46 -5.25 10.79 21.65
N LEU A 47 -6.51 10.88 21.22
CA LEU A 47 -6.92 11.57 19.98
C LEU A 47 -6.19 12.91 19.89
N GLN A 48 -5.39 13.09 18.84
CA GLN A 48 -4.69 14.34 18.58
C GLN A 48 -5.59 15.21 17.73
N ARG A 49 -6.12 16.29 18.32
CA ARG A 49 -6.90 17.29 17.59
C ARG A 49 -6.01 18.43 17.17
N GLN A 50 -6.04 18.76 15.88
CA GLN A 50 -5.28 19.85 15.32
C GLN A 50 -6.15 20.69 14.39
N HIS A 51 -5.88 21.99 14.41
CA HIS A 51 -6.59 23.01 13.65
C HIS A 51 -5.74 23.46 12.45
N PHE A 52 -6.32 23.41 11.25
CA PHE A 52 -5.64 23.78 10.00
C PHE A 52 -6.50 24.70 9.15
N ASP A 53 -5.94 25.73 8.55
CA ASP A 53 -6.65 26.55 7.56
C ASP A 53 -6.65 25.89 6.16
N THR A 54 -5.60 25.11 5.87
CA THR A 54 -5.39 24.45 4.58
C THR A 54 -5.04 22.99 4.80
N VAL A 55 -5.79 22.10 4.15
CA VAL A 55 -5.55 20.64 4.17
C VAL A 55 -5.21 20.19 2.75
N ILE A 56 -4.14 19.41 2.59
CA ILE A 56 -3.74 18.85 1.30
C ILE A 56 -3.87 17.32 1.37
N LEU A 57 -4.75 16.77 0.54
CA LEU A 57 -4.94 15.34 0.37
C LEU A 57 -3.99 14.82 -0.70
N ALA A 58 -2.99 14.05 -0.27
CA ALA A 58 -1.87 13.59 -1.09
C ALA A 58 -1.92 12.09 -1.47
N ALA A 59 -3.09 11.46 -1.32
CA ALA A 59 -3.34 10.07 -1.76
C ALA A 59 -4.71 9.99 -2.44
N PRO A 60 -5.00 8.92 -3.21
CA PRO A 60 -6.32 8.71 -3.79
C PRO A 60 -7.43 8.85 -2.74
N TYR A 61 -8.46 9.62 -3.03
CA TYR A 61 -9.47 9.98 -2.03
C TYR A 61 -10.09 8.75 -1.33
N GLN A 62 -10.37 7.70 -2.11
CA GLN A 62 -10.95 6.44 -1.62
C GLN A 62 -10.05 5.66 -0.65
N SER A 63 -8.73 5.88 -0.64
CA SER A 63 -7.79 5.15 0.22
C SER A 63 -7.49 5.89 1.52
N LEU A 64 -7.96 7.13 1.68
CA LEU A 64 -7.66 7.95 2.85
C LEU A 64 -8.52 7.62 4.07
N ASN A 65 -9.59 6.83 3.92
CA ASN A 65 -10.51 6.45 5.01
C ASN A 65 -11.00 7.65 5.85
N LEU A 66 -11.22 8.81 5.22
CA LEU A 66 -11.57 10.05 5.91
C LEU A 66 -13.07 10.10 6.22
N THR A 67 -13.39 10.53 7.43
CA THR A 67 -14.74 10.94 7.81
C THR A 67 -14.80 12.46 7.83
N LEU A 68 -15.61 13.06 6.96
CA LEU A 68 -15.78 14.51 6.87
C LEU A 68 -17.03 14.96 7.62
N THR A 69 -16.84 15.90 8.55
CA THR A 69 -17.90 16.46 9.39
C THR A 69 -17.90 17.99 9.32
N PRO A 70 -18.96 18.64 8.82
CA PRO A 70 -20.12 18.03 8.17
C PRO A 70 -19.76 17.39 6.82
N SER A 71 -20.52 16.39 6.38
CA SER A 71 -20.23 15.72 5.10
C SER A 71 -20.42 16.62 3.88
N SER A 72 -21.07 17.79 4.06
CA SER A 72 -21.19 18.86 3.06
C SER A 72 -19.96 19.75 2.94
N LEU A 73 -18.85 19.45 3.63
CA LEU A 73 -17.61 20.21 3.52
C LEU A 73 -17.02 20.18 2.11
N LEU A 74 -17.22 19.08 1.38
CA LEU A 74 -16.77 18.98 -0.01
C LEU A 74 -17.81 19.57 -0.96
N THR A 75 -17.33 20.40 -1.88
CA THR A 75 -18.10 20.82 -3.06
C THR A 75 -18.19 19.71 -4.11
N HIS A 76 -17.20 18.81 -4.13
CA HIS A 76 -17.13 17.65 -5.01
C HIS A 76 -16.38 16.52 -4.30
N THR A 77 -16.95 15.31 -4.33
CA THR A 77 -16.28 14.09 -3.84
C THR A 77 -15.61 13.41 -5.02
N PRO A 78 -14.28 13.20 -5.00
CA PRO A 78 -13.59 12.54 -6.10
C PRO A 78 -14.14 11.16 -6.41
N SER A 79 -14.22 10.84 -7.70
CA SER A 79 -14.74 9.56 -8.19
C SER A 79 -13.82 8.41 -7.77
N PRO A 80 -14.36 7.24 -7.37
CA PRO A 80 -13.55 6.06 -7.12
C PRO A 80 -12.83 5.61 -8.39
N ILE A 81 -11.60 5.16 -8.23
CA ILE A 81 -10.74 4.63 -9.28
C ILE A 81 -10.49 3.15 -8.96
N PRO A 82 -10.92 2.21 -9.82
CA PRO A 82 -10.58 0.81 -9.60
C PRO A 82 -9.08 0.60 -9.85
N TYR A 83 -8.43 -0.22 -9.03
CA TYR A 83 -7.02 -0.57 -9.17
C TYR A 83 -6.84 -2.03 -9.56
N VAL A 84 -5.73 -2.31 -10.24
CA VAL A 84 -5.26 -3.68 -10.45
C VAL A 84 -4.72 -4.21 -9.13
N SER A 85 -5.42 -5.19 -8.56
CA SER A 85 -4.93 -5.96 -7.43
C SER A 85 -3.85 -6.94 -7.90
N LEU A 86 -2.66 -6.82 -7.33
CA LEU A 86 -1.50 -7.64 -7.62
C LEU A 86 -1.07 -8.35 -6.34
N HIS A 87 -0.96 -9.67 -6.42
CA HIS A 87 -0.44 -10.48 -5.33
C HIS A 87 1.05 -10.76 -5.54
N VAL A 88 1.83 -10.47 -4.51
CA VAL A 88 3.27 -10.70 -4.46
C VAL A 88 3.53 -11.78 -3.43
N THR A 89 4.08 -12.90 -3.88
CA THR A 89 4.51 -13.99 -3.00
C THR A 89 6.03 -14.08 -3.06
N LEU A 90 6.68 -13.84 -1.92
CA LEU A 90 8.11 -14.06 -1.72
C LEU A 90 8.28 -15.29 -0.84
N PHE A 91 9.12 -16.25 -1.24
CA PHE A 91 9.33 -17.44 -0.44
C PHE A 91 10.73 -18.00 -0.60
N THR A 92 11.21 -18.70 0.42
CA THR A 92 12.48 -19.43 0.40
C THR A 92 12.26 -20.93 0.46
N THR A 93 13.05 -21.67 -0.31
CA THR A 93 13.02 -23.13 -0.33
C THR A 93 14.40 -23.68 -0.69
N SER A 94 14.69 -24.92 -0.30
CA SER A 94 15.86 -25.67 -0.77
C SER A 94 15.71 -26.20 -2.21
N HIS A 95 14.50 -26.17 -2.77
CA HIS A 95 14.18 -26.72 -4.07
C HIS A 95 14.39 -25.72 -5.22
N LEU A 96 14.88 -26.22 -6.35
CA LEU A 96 14.76 -25.52 -7.62
C LEU A 96 13.36 -25.72 -8.21
N LEU A 97 12.94 -24.81 -9.09
CA LEU A 97 11.70 -24.99 -9.83
C LEU A 97 11.74 -26.30 -10.64
N SER A 98 10.62 -27.01 -10.66
CA SER A 98 10.47 -28.28 -11.37
C SER A 98 10.45 -28.07 -12.89
N PRO A 99 11.37 -28.68 -13.66
CA PRO A 99 11.34 -28.59 -15.12
C PRO A 99 10.05 -29.15 -15.73
N THR A 100 9.52 -30.24 -15.16
CA THR A 100 8.35 -30.93 -15.69
C THR A 100 7.07 -30.12 -15.55
N PHE A 101 6.98 -29.25 -14.54
CA PHE A 101 5.86 -28.29 -14.42
C PHE A 101 5.78 -27.36 -15.64
N PHE A 102 6.92 -27.00 -16.23
CA PHE A 102 7.01 -26.14 -17.41
C PHE A 102 7.10 -26.92 -18.72
N ASN A 103 6.69 -28.20 -18.73
CA ASN A 103 6.79 -29.10 -19.89
C ASN A 103 8.22 -29.24 -20.45
N LEU A 104 9.24 -29.11 -19.59
CA LEU A 104 10.63 -29.34 -19.93
C LEU A 104 11.05 -30.76 -19.54
N SER A 105 12.07 -31.28 -20.22
CA SER A 105 12.70 -32.56 -19.86
C SER A 105 13.27 -32.49 -18.43
N PRO A 106 13.17 -33.56 -17.62
CA PRO A 106 13.76 -33.62 -16.27
C PRO A 106 15.26 -33.32 -16.23
N ASP A 107 15.97 -33.60 -17.31
CA ASP A 107 17.41 -33.39 -17.43
C ASP A 107 17.78 -31.93 -17.76
N THR A 108 16.78 -31.08 -18.06
CA THR A 108 16.99 -29.67 -18.41
C THR A 108 16.68 -28.77 -17.21
N PRO A 109 17.58 -27.85 -16.82
CA PRO A 109 17.30 -26.96 -15.71
C PRO A 109 16.14 -26.00 -16.04
N ALA A 110 15.24 -25.80 -15.07
CA ALA A 110 14.16 -24.82 -15.20
C ALA A 110 14.72 -23.38 -15.31
N PRO A 111 14.04 -22.48 -16.04
CA PRO A 111 14.46 -21.08 -16.15
C PRO A 111 14.44 -20.36 -14.80
N LYS A 112 15.38 -19.43 -14.60
CA LYS A 112 15.43 -18.58 -13.39
C LYS A 112 14.37 -17.49 -13.38
N THR A 113 13.90 -17.08 -14.55
CA THR A 113 12.85 -16.07 -14.73
C THR A 113 11.86 -16.60 -15.73
N ILE A 114 10.60 -16.71 -15.31
CA ILE A 114 9.47 -17.09 -16.13
C ILE A 114 8.54 -15.89 -16.22
N LEU A 115 8.21 -15.50 -17.45
CA LEU A 115 7.19 -14.51 -17.77
C LEU A 115 6.12 -15.23 -18.58
N THR A 116 4.86 -14.91 -18.30
CA THR A 116 3.72 -15.54 -18.98
C THR A 116 3.06 -14.55 -19.92
N THR A 117 2.44 -15.10 -20.95
CA THR A 117 1.50 -14.40 -21.82
C THR A 117 0.27 -15.27 -21.96
N LEU A 118 -0.85 -14.68 -22.39
CA LEU A 118 -2.05 -15.44 -22.66
C LEU A 118 -1.79 -16.54 -23.71
N PRO A 119 -2.31 -17.76 -23.49
CA PRO A 119 -2.35 -18.79 -24.52
C PRO A 119 -3.04 -18.31 -25.81
N PRO A 120 -2.68 -18.83 -26.99
CA PRO A 120 -3.24 -18.37 -28.27
C PRO A 120 -4.76 -18.53 -28.40
N ASP A 121 -5.34 -19.44 -27.63
CA ASP A 121 -6.75 -19.81 -27.57
C ASP A 121 -7.56 -19.02 -26.54
N GLU A 122 -6.89 -18.18 -25.73
CA GLU A 122 -7.53 -17.38 -24.68
C GLU A 122 -7.68 -15.91 -25.08
N ALA A 123 -8.87 -15.37 -24.85
CA ALA A 123 -9.14 -13.96 -25.03
C ALA A 123 -8.61 -13.14 -23.84
N PRO A 124 -8.15 -11.89 -24.05
CA PRO A 124 -7.74 -11.01 -22.96
C PRO A 124 -8.87 -10.75 -21.95
N GLY A 125 -8.62 -11.12 -20.69
CA GLY A 125 -9.45 -10.75 -19.55
C GLY A 125 -9.03 -9.44 -18.88
N GLN A 126 -9.84 -8.95 -17.95
CA GLN A 126 -9.51 -7.84 -17.05
C GLN A 126 -9.34 -8.34 -15.62
N GLY A 127 -8.57 -7.60 -14.81
CA GLY A 127 -8.34 -7.94 -13.40
C GLY A 127 -7.75 -9.31 -13.22
N SER A 128 -8.37 -10.14 -12.37
CA SER A 128 -7.82 -11.46 -12.06
C SER A 128 -7.77 -12.38 -13.28
N ALA A 129 -8.69 -12.22 -14.22
CA ALA A 129 -8.72 -12.98 -15.47
C ALA A 129 -7.62 -12.59 -16.47
N SER A 130 -6.84 -11.54 -16.21
CA SER A 130 -5.79 -11.07 -17.14
C SER A 130 -4.59 -12.03 -17.28
N ALA A 131 -4.40 -12.95 -16.32
CA ALA A 131 -3.33 -13.95 -16.39
C ALA A 131 -3.71 -15.22 -17.18
N GLY A 132 -4.98 -15.35 -17.59
CA GLY A 132 -5.47 -16.55 -18.27
C GLY A 132 -5.42 -17.81 -17.40
N SER A 133 -5.51 -18.99 -18.02
CA SER A 133 -5.42 -20.28 -17.32
C SER A 133 -4.10 -20.48 -16.57
N VAL A 134 -3.02 -19.81 -17.01
CA VAL A 134 -1.70 -19.94 -16.39
C VAL A 134 -1.69 -19.41 -14.95
N GLY A 135 -2.56 -18.46 -14.60
CA GLY A 135 -2.82 -18.05 -13.21
C GLY A 135 -1.71 -17.27 -12.49
N PHE A 136 -0.62 -16.91 -13.18
CA PHE A 136 0.42 -16.01 -12.68
C PHE A 136 1.03 -15.18 -13.80
N PHE A 137 1.63 -14.03 -13.47
CA PHE A 137 2.30 -13.13 -14.42
C PHE A 137 3.81 -13.42 -14.54
N SER A 138 4.47 -13.68 -13.41
CA SER A 138 5.89 -14.01 -13.42
C SER A 138 6.34 -14.80 -12.19
N ILE A 139 7.39 -15.60 -12.38
CA ILE A 139 8.16 -16.24 -11.32
C ILE A 139 9.62 -15.88 -11.52
N SER A 140 10.32 -15.47 -10.48
CA SER A 140 11.74 -15.10 -10.55
C SER A 140 12.53 -15.63 -9.37
N LEU A 141 13.63 -16.33 -9.64
CA LEU A 141 14.69 -16.59 -8.68
C LEU A 141 15.46 -15.28 -8.44
N ILE A 142 15.28 -14.70 -7.25
CA ILE A 142 15.92 -13.43 -6.88
C ILE A 142 17.38 -13.65 -6.52
N ARG A 143 17.65 -14.64 -5.65
CA ARG A 143 19.01 -14.99 -5.22
C ARG A 143 19.06 -16.33 -4.50
N SER A 144 20.26 -16.89 -4.45
CA SER A 144 20.65 -17.97 -3.56
C SER A 144 21.03 -17.40 -2.18
N LEU A 145 20.63 -18.07 -1.10
CA LEU A 145 20.89 -17.67 0.28
C LEU A 145 21.23 -18.89 1.15
N ARG A 146 21.84 -18.64 2.30
CA ARG A 146 22.14 -19.70 3.27
C ARG A 146 21.16 -19.60 4.42
N ASN A 147 20.43 -20.69 4.70
CA ASN A 147 19.51 -20.74 5.81
C ASN A 147 20.28 -20.54 7.12
N PRO A 148 19.89 -19.57 7.98
CA PRO A 148 20.61 -19.28 9.21
C PRO A 148 20.47 -20.39 10.28
N GLY A 149 19.37 -21.15 10.26
CA GLY A 149 19.10 -22.24 11.19
C GLY A 149 19.74 -23.57 10.77
N THR A 150 19.62 -23.95 9.49
CA THR A 150 20.14 -25.25 8.99
C THR A 150 21.52 -25.15 8.36
N GLY A 151 21.95 -23.94 7.97
CA GLY A 151 23.19 -23.73 7.20
C GLY A 151 23.11 -24.23 5.76
N GLY A 152 21.97 -24.75 5.31
CA GLY A 152 21.75 -25.26 3.96
C GLY A 152 21.60 -24.16 2.91
N GLN A 153 21.82 -24.53 1.64
CA GLN A 153 21.59 -23.65 0.50
C GLN A 153 20.08 -23.56 0.21
N GLU A 154 19.59 -22.35 0.05
CA GLU A 154 18.20 -22.05 -0.30
C GLU A 154 18.12 -21.01 -1.42
N TYR A 155 16.91 -20.85 -1.95
CA TYR A 155 16.58 -20.01 -3.08
C TYR A 155 15.42 -19.10 -2.71
N LEU A 156 15.59 -17.78 -2.87
CA LEU A 156 14.51 -16.80 -2.72
C LEU A 156 13.83 -16.61 -4.07
N TYR A 157 12.53 -16.92 -4.11
CA TYR A 157 11.67 -16.69 -5.26
C TYR A 157 10.71 -15.53 -5.03
N LYS A 158 10.29 -14.91 -6.13
CA LYS A 158 9.23 -13.91 -6.19
C LYS A 158 8.21 -14.33 -7.26
N ILE A 159 6.95 -14.34 -6.89
CA ILE A 159 5.82 -14.57 -7.79
C ILE A 159 4.95 -13.32 -7.82
N PHE A 160 4.60 -12.90 -9.04
CA PHE A 160 3.52 -11.95 -9.27
C PHE A 160 2.33 -12.69 -9.88
N SER A 161 1.16 -12.56 -9.27
CA SER A 161 -0.06 -13.23 -9.68
C SER A 161 -1.29 -12.33 -9.50
N PRO A 162 -2.37 -12.56 -10.26
CA PRO A 162 -3.64 -11.86 -10.07
C PRO A 162 -4.27 -12.12 -8.70
N GLU A 163 -4.01 -13.30 -8.12
CA GLU A 163 -4.61 -13.78 -6.89
C GLU A 163 -3.57 -14.39 -5.96
N ARG A 164 -3.97 -14.70 -4.73
CA ARG A 164 -3.09 -15.32 -3.74
C ARG A 164 -2.66 -16.70 -4.22
N VAL A 165 -1.35 -16.93 -4.25
CA VAL A 165 -0.78 -18.23 -4.62
C VAL A 165 -1.11 -19.28 -3.55
N SER A 166 -1.71 -20.38 -3.97
CA SER A 166 -2.09 -21.49 -3.09
C SER A 166 -0.90 -22.39 -2.71
N PRO A 167 -0.94 -23.08 -1.56
CA PRO A 167 0.06 -24.07 -1.19
C PRO A 167 0.21 -25.19 -2.22
N GLU A 168 -0.88 -25.66 -2.84
CA GLU A 168 -0.86 -26.72 -3.86
C GLU A 168 -0.12 -26.26 -5.12
N PHE A 169 -0.33 -25.00 -5.52
CA PHE A 169 0.44 -24.43 -6.63
C PHE A 169 1.94 -24.38 -6.30
N LEU A 170 2.31 -23.94 -5.10
CA LEU A 170 3.72 -23.90 -4.68
C LEU A 170 4.36 -25.29 -4.69
N ALA A 171 3.65 -26.31 -4.21
CA ALA A 171 4.12 -27.69 -4.26
C ALA A 171 4.30 -28.19 -5.71
N ARG A 172 3.34 -27.89 -6.60
CA ARG A 172 3.39 -28.25 -8.02
C ARG A 172 4.58 -27.60 -8.75
N ILE A 173 4.79 -26.30 -8.59
CA ILE A 173 5.91 -25.61 -9.27
C ILE A 173 7.28 -26.06 -8.76
N LEU A 174 7.37 -26.56 -7.52
CA LEU A 174 8.58 -27.12 -6.93
C LEU A 174 8.75 -28.62 -7.23
N GLY A 175 7.71 -29.28 -7.77
CA GLY A 175 7.75 -30.69 -8.13
C GLY A 175 7.73 -31.62 -6.93
N VAL A 176 7.11 -31.21 -5.83
CA VAL A 176 7.10 -31.94 -4.57
C VAL A 176 5.68 -32.34 -4.22
N ARG A 177 5.49 -33.58 -3.75
CA ARG A 177 4.17 -34.14 -3.45
C ARG A 177 3.73 -33.69 -2.06
N GLN A 178 2.51 -33.17 -1.94
CA GLN A 178 1.89 -32.93 -0.64
C GLN A 178 1.42 -34.28 -0.09
N GLU A 179 2.01 -34.76 1.02
CA GLU A 179 1.49 -35.96 1.69
C GLU A 179 0.18 -35.59 2.40
N GLY A 180 -0.96 -35.78 1.72
CA GLY A 180 -2.27 -35.60 2.37
C GLY A 180 -3.49 -35.39 1.47
N SER A 181 -3.86 -36.39 0.67
CA SER A 181 -5.26 -36.70 0.30
C SER A 181 -5.25 -37.91 -0.64
N GLY A 182 -5.58 -39.09 -0.11
CA GLY A 182 -5.77 -40.29 -0.93
C GLY A 182 -7.06 -40.19 -1.73
N GLY A 183 -6.97 -40.18 -3.06
CA GLY A 183 -8.16 -40.22 -3.90
C GLY A 183 -7.89 -40.00 -5.39
N LYS A 184 -7.62 -41.11 -6.09
CA LYS A 184 -7.74 -41.37 -7.53
C LYS A 184 -6.80 -40.63 -8.50
N GLU A 185 -6.08 -41.48 -9.23
CA GLU A 185 -5.49 -41.19 -10.53
C GLU A 185 -6.59 -40.83 -11.53
N GLU A 186 -6.50 -39.65 -12.12
CA GLU A 186 -7.05 -39.37 -13.45
C GLU A 186 -5.89 -38.86 -14.30
N GLU A 187 -5.44 -39.71 -15.23
CA GLU A 187 -4.79 -39.24 -16.44
C GLU A 187 -5.85 -38.49 -17.24
N GLU A 188 -5.60 -37.24 -17.58
CA GLU A 188 -6.00 -36.64 -18.85
C GLU A 188 -5.19 -35.36 -19.05
N GLY A 189 -4.50 -35.28 -20.19
CA GLY A 189 -3.82 -34.05 -20.60
C GLY A 189 -4.83 -33.07 -21.16
N GLU A 190 -4.84 -31.85 -20.63
CA GLU A 190 -5.17 -30.58 -21.29
C GLU A 190 -5.20 -29.47 -20.23
N GLY A 191 -4.36 -28.43 -20.41
CA GLY A 191 -4.43 -27.16 -19.66
C GLY A 191 -3.96 -27.18 -18.19
N ALA A 192 -3.07 -26.25 -17.83
CA ALA A 192 -2.68 -26.02 -16.44
C ALA A 192 -3.85 -25.38 -15.66
N GLY A 193 -4.81 -26.18 -15.22
CA GLY A 193 -5.92 -25.72 -14.37
C GLY A 193 -5.44 -25.20 -13.01
N PHE A 194 -5.71 -23.92 -12.74
CA PHE A 194 -5.79 -23.38 -11.39
C PHE A 194 -7.18 -23.71 -10.83
N ASP A 195 -7.23 -24.54 -9.79
CA ASP A 195 -8.48 -24.92 -9.14
C ASP A 195 -8.99 -23.76 -8.26
N TYR A 196 -10.17 -23.24 -8.58
CA TYR A 196 -10.86 -22.17 -7.87
C TYR A 196 -11.81 -22.78 -6.84
N GLY A 197 -11.31 -23.00 -5.62
CA GLY A 197 -12.11 -23.52 -4.53
C GLY A 197 -11.66 -23.01 -3.16
N GLY A 198 -12.06 -21.79 -2.79
CA GLY A 198 -11.83 -21.30 -1.42
C GLY A 198 -12.47 -19.96 -1.13
N LYS A 199 -13.41 -19.95 -0.17
CA LYS A 199 -14.08 -18.75 0.34
C LYS A 199 -13.07 -17.75 0.91
N GLU A 200 -13.21 -16.49 0.50
CA GLU A 200 -12.54 -15.34 1.11
C GLU A 200 -12.99 -15.21 2.58
N ASN A 201 -12.15 -15.66 3.50
CA ASN A 201 -12.18 -15.18 4.88
C ASN A 201 -10.91 -14.33 5.05
N ASP A 202 -11.06 -13.04 4.80
CA ASP A 202 -10.16 -12.03 5.32
C ASP A 202 -10.42 -11.95 6.84
N ASP A 203 -9.57 -12.61 7.61
CA ASP A 203 -9.14 -12.24 8.97
C ASP A 203 -8.61 -13.47 9.72
N ALA A 204 -7.49 -13.24 10.41
CA ALA A 204 -6.80 -14.13 11.34
C ALA A 204 -5.78 -15.12 10.75
N ASP A 205 -4.61 -15.09 11.41
CA ASP A 205 -3.45 -15.96 11.33
C ASP A 205 -3.78 -17.47 11.42
N ASP A 206 -4.32 -18.04 10.34
CA ASP A 206 -4.51 -19.49 10.25
C ASP A 206 -3.27 -20.12 9.57
N ASP A 207 -2.31 -20.45 10.43
CA ASP A 207 -1.41 -21.59 10.36
C ASP A 207 -1.43 -22.31 8.98
N ASP A 208 -0.62 -21.80 8.04
CA ASP A 208 -0.29 -22.34 6.70
C ASP A 208 0.58 -23.61 6.91
N ARG A 209 0.03 -24.56 7.68
CA ARG A 209 0.74 -25.63 8.40
C ARG A 209 1.48 -26.54 7.44
N ASN A 210 2.76 -26.23 7.32
CA ASN A 210 3.82 -27.12 6.86
C ASN A 210 3.74 -27.49 5.38
N LEU A 211 3.91 -26.48 4.53
CA LEU A 211 4.74 -26.67 3.34
C LEU A 211 6.15 -27.03 3.85
N GLU A 212 6.43 -28.30 4.19
CA GLU A 212 7.71 -28.78 4.76
C GLU A 212 8.95 -28.31 3.96
N GLN A 213 8.74 -27.81 2.75
CA GLN A 213 9.73 -27.36 1.79
C GLN A 213 9.91 -25.83 1.75
N ILE A 214 9.00 -25.04 2.32
CA ILE A 214 9.11 -23.58 2.36
C ILE A 214 9.55 -23.15 3.76
N THR A 215 10.73 -22.56 3.83
CA THR A 215 11.35 -22.17 5.11
C THR A 215 11.01 -20.76 5.54
N TRP A 216 10.56 -19.92 4.60
CA TRP A 216 10.04 -18.59 4.86
C TRP A 216 9.09 -18.16 3.75
N LEU A 217 8.03 -17.44 4.12
CA LEU A 217 6.96 -17.06 3.21
C LEU A 217 6.43 -15.68 3.60
N TYR A 218 6.36 -14.79 2.62
CA TYR A 218 5.79 -13.47 2.76
C TYR A 218 4.86 -13.20 1.59
N ARG A 219 3.64 -12.76 1.90
CA ARG A 219 2.63 -12.44 0.91
C ARG A 219 2.15 -11.02 1.12
N LYS A 220 2.03 -10.27 0.02
CA LYS A 220 1.49 -8.92 0.04
C LYS A 220 0.59 -8.70 -1.16
N ARG A 221 -0.60 -8.15 -0.90
CA ARG A 221 -1.49 -7.60 -1.92
C ARG A 221 -1.16 -6.12 -2.13
N TRP A 222 -1.13 -5.68 -3.38
CA TRP A 222 -0.95 -4.30 -3.77
C TRP A 222 -2.05 -3.88 -4.73
N ASP A 223 -2.67 -2.74 -4.49
CA ASP A 223 -3.42 -2.02 -5.50
C ASP A 223 -2.42 -1.22 -6.32
N SER A 224 -1.91 -1.85 -7.38
CA SER A 224 -0.61 -1.48 -7.98
C SER A 224 -0.69 -0.27 -8.89
N TYR A 225 -1.72 -0.22 -9.72
CA TYR A 225 -1.98 0.89 -10.64
C TYR A 225 -3.47 0.95 -10.94
N PRO A 226 -4.02 2.15 -11.19
CA PRO A 226 -5.41 2.32 -11.53
C PRO A 226 -5.72 1.74 -12.91
N TYR A 227 -6.97 1.36 -13.15
CA TYR A 227 -7.44 1.13 -14.51
C TYR A 227 -7.61 2.47 -15.22
N GLU A 228 -6.89 2.61 -16.32
CA GLU A 228 -6.97 3.78 -17.20
C GLU A 228 -8.17 3.62 -18.13
N THR A 229 -9.30 4.23 -17.77
CA THR A 229 -10.44 4.35 -18.67
C THR A 229 -10.40 5.70 -19.40
N PRO A 230 -10.80 5.80 -20.67
CA PRO A 230 -10.91 7.09 -21.36
C PRO A 230 -11.80 8.06 -20.58
N ARG A 231 -11.38 9.33 -20.45
CA ARG A 231 -12.13 10.38 -19.73
C ARG A 231 -12.13 11.68 -20.51
N ASP A 232 -13.17 12.48 -20.27
CA ASP A 232 -13.37 13.81 -20.83
C ASP A 232 -13.14 14.94 -19.82
N ALA A 233 -13.05 14.61 -18.52
CA ALA A 233 -12.79 15.56 -17.44
C ALA A 233 -11.84 14.98 -16.37
N PHE A 234 -11.15 15.89 -15.68
CA PHE A 234 -10.29 15.58 -14.52
C PHE A 234 -10.98 15.94 -13.21
N GLU A 235 -10.54 15.29 -12.13
CA GLU A 235 -11.01 15.62 -10.78
C GLU A 235 -10.56 17.04 -10.37
N PRO A 236 -11.40 17.79 -9.63
CA PRO A 236 -11.06 19.13 -9.21
C PRO A 236 -9.91 19.12 -8.19
N ILE A 237 -8.95 20.01 -8.39
CA ILE A 237 -7.79 20.18 -7.51
C ILE A 237 -8.21 20.81 -6.16
N ARG A 238 -9.31 21.56 -6.14
CA ARG A 238 -9.87 22.19 -4.94
C ARG A 238 -11.18 21.47 -4.60
N LEU A 239 -11.20 20.71 -3.51
CA LEU A 239 -12.39 19.95 -3.09
C LEU A 239 -13.31 20.78 -2.18
N SER A 240 -12.74 21.73 -1.44
CA SER A 240 -13.48 22.66 -0.61
C SER A 240 -12.82 24.03 -0.61
N ARG A 241 -13.62 25.08 -0.58
CA ARG A 241 -13.15 26.45 -0.34
C ARG A 241 -13.31 26.76 1.14
N GLY A 242 -12.32 27.43 1.73
CA GLY A 242 -12.48 28.04 3.06
C GLY A 242 -13.62 29.07 3.08
N SER A 243 -13.94 29.56 4.28
CA SER A 243 -14.95 30.61 4.43
C SER A 243 -14.55 31.84 3.61
N PRO A 244 -15.49 32.49 2.89
CA PRO A 244 -15.22 33.76 2.25
C PRO A 244 -14.68 34.75 3.28
N GLY A 245 -13.63 35.49 2.92
CA GLY A 245 -13.11 36.56 3.77
C GLY A 245 -14.20 37.60 4.00
N GLU A 246 -14.18 38.23 5.17
CA GLU A 246 -15.10 39.32 5.49
C GLU A 246 -15.00 40.43 4.41
N GLY A 247 -16.14 40.93 3.92
CA GLY A 247 -16.15 42.00 2.90
C GLY A 247 -15.88 41.58 1.44
N GLY A 248 -16.03 40.30 1.09
CA GLY A 248 -15.86 39.84 -0.30
C GLY A 248 -14.39 39.70 -0.74
N GLN A 249 -13.47 39.68 0.22
CA GLN A 249 -12.11 39.23 -0.03
C GLN A 249 -12.10 37.71 -0.28
N GLY A 250 -11.23 37.27 -1.21
CA GLY A 250 -11.10 35.85 -1.53
C GLY A 250 -10.68 35.09 -0.28
N GLY A 251 -11.58 34.24 0.22
CA GLY A 251 -11.33 33.43 1.41
C GLY A 251 -10.16 32.48 1.17
N GLY A 252 -9.14 32.58 2.04
CA GLY A 252 -7.99 31.68 2.05
C GLY A 252 -8.33 30.31 2.63
N GLY A 253 -7.59 29.28 2.22
CA GLY A 253 -7.67 27.95 2.84
C GLY A 253 -8.71 27.03 2.22
N GLY A 254 -8.86 25.84 2.78
CA GLY A 254 -9.70 24.78 2.20
C GLY A 254 -8.98 23.46 2.02
N ILE A 255 -9.66 22.54 1.32
CA ILE A 255 -9.16 21.20 1.04
C ILE A 255 -8.68 21.13 -0.40
N TRP A 256 -7.42 20.78 -0.58
CA TRP A 256 -6.76 20.60 -1.87
C TRP A 256 -6.47 19.13 -2.12
N TYR A 257 -6.45 18.73 -3.39
CA TYR A 257 -6.29 17.34 -3.81
C TYR A 257 -5.26 17.22 -4.91
N THR A 258 -4.25 16.39 -4.69
CA THR A 258 -3.19 16.16 -5.69
C THR A 258 -3.50 14.98 -6.60
N GLY A 259 -4.37 14.05 -6.17
CA GLY A 259 -4.70 12.82 -6.90
C GLY A 259 -5.62 13.01 -8.11
N GLY A 260 -5.78 14.24 -8.61
CA GLY A 260 -6.73 14.51 -9.68
C GLY A 260 -6.32 14.00 -11.07
N MET A 261 -5.03 13.66 -11.23
CA MET A 261 -4.50 13.01 -12.43
C MET A 261 -4.46 11.48 -12.34
N GLU A 262 -4.64 10.91 -11.16
CA GLU A 262 -4.44 9.48 -10.89
C GLU A 262 -5.27 8.59 -11.83
N SER A 263 -6.48 9.05 -12.15
CA SER A 263 -7.44 8.34 -12.98
C SER A 263 -7.09 8.35 -14.48
N PHE A 264 -6.18 9.23 -14.89
CA PHE A 264 -5.68 9.38 -16.26
C PHE A 264 -4.29 8.76 -16.44
N ILE A 265 -3.37 9.02 -15.50
CA ILE A 265 -2.01 8.49 -15.52
C ILE A 265 -1.44 8.44 -14.10
N SER A 266 -0.99 7.25 -13.69
CA SER A 266 -0.40 7.01 -12.37
C SER A 266 1.10 6.76 -12.48
N THR A 267 1.86 7.84 -12.39
CA THR A 267 3.33 7.78 -12.33
C THR A 267 3.83 8.66 -11.20
N MET A 268 5.02 8.35 -10.68
CA MET A 268 5.64 9.18 -9.64
C MET A 268 5.85 10.61 -10.13
N GLU A 269 6.17 10.77 -11.41
CA GLU A 269 6.44 12.04 -12.07
C GLU A 269 5.19 12.92 -12.17
N THR A 270 4.06 12.35 -12.62
CA THR A 270 2.80 13.09 -12.73
C THR A 270 2.25 13.47 -11.36
N ASN A 271 2.34 12.58 -10.38
CA ASN A 271 1.93 12.87 -9.01
C ASN A 271 2.83 13.93 -8.33
N ALA A 272 4.14 13.88 -8.56
CA ALA A 272 5.05 14.93 -8.08
C ALA A 272 4.77 16.30 -8.73
N LEU A 273 4.48 16.31 -10.04
CA LEU A 273 4.09 17.53 -10.75
C LEU A 273 2.79 18.13 -10.18
N MET A 274 1.80 17.28 -9.88
CA MET A 274 0.56 17.71 -9.24
C MET A 274 0.78 18.28 -7.84
N GLY A 275 1.64 17.65 -7.04
CA GLY A 275 2.05 18.18 -5.73
C GLY A 275 2.68 19.58 -5.85
N ARG A 276 3.57 19.78 -6.83
CA ARG A 276 4.16 21.10 -7.10
C ARG A 276 3.12 22.13 -7.53
N ASN A 277 2.17 21.73 -8.39
CA ASN A 277 1.11 22.61 -8.86
C ASN A 277 0.22 23.07 -7.69
N VAL A 278 -0.24 22.14 -6.85
CA VAL A 278 -1.03 22.45 -5.65
C VAL A 278 -0.27 23.38 -4.71
N ALA A 279 0.99 23.07 -4.42
CA ALA A 279 1.81 23.92 -3.56
C ALA A 279 1.94 25.34 -4.10
N ARG A 280 2.12 25.51 -5.42
CA ARG A 280 2.17 26.84 -6.04
C ARG A 280 0.86 27.59 -5.89
N LEU A 281 -0.28 26.95 -6.15
CA LEU A 281 -1.60 27.57 -6.05
C LEU A 281 -1.92 28.01 -4.61
N VAL A 282 -1.55 27.19 -3.62
CA VAL A 282 -1.69 27.52 -2.19
C VAL A 282 -0.87 28.76 -1.84
N VAL A 283 0.40 28.81 -2.25
CA VAL A 283 1.29 29.95 -1.98
C VAL A 283 0.78 31.23 -2.68
N ASP A 284 0.33 31.12 -3.93
CA ASP A 284 -0.21 32.27 -4.68
C ASP A 284 -1.43 32.88 -3.99
N GLU A 285 -2.30 32.04 -3.40
CA GLU A 285 -3.44 32.50 -2.62
C GLU A 285 -3.03 33.19 -1.32
N TRP A 286 -2.05 32.64 -0.60
CA TRP A 286 -1.52 33.28 0.61
C TRP A 286 -0.89 34.65 0.32
N VAL A 287 -0.08 34.75 -0.74
CA VAL A 287 0.54 36.01 -1.15
C VAL A 287 -0.51 37.03 -1.62
N ALA A 288 -1.52 36.59 -2.37
CA ALA A 288 -2.62 37.45 -2.79
C ALA A 288 -3.47 37.95 -1.60
N GLY A 289 -3.61 37.14 -0.54
CA GLY A 289 -4.21 37.55 0.73
C GLY A 289 -3.38 38.61 1.45
N LEU A 290 -2.07 38.36 1.62
CA LEU A 290 -1.14 39.28 2.30
C LEU A 290 -1.04 40.66 1.62
N GLY A 291 -1.14 40.71 0.28
CA GLY A 291 -1.14 41.97 -0.47
C GLY A 291 -2.39 42.84 -0.27
N ARG A 292 -3.47 42.29 0.31
CA ARG A 292 -4.74 43.00 0.56
C ARG A 292 -4.88 43.48 2.02
N ASP A 293 -4.17 42.84 2.96
CA ASP A 293 -4.19 43.20 4.38
C ASP A 293 -3.12 44.26 4.76
N GLY A 294 -2.20 44.56 3.85
CA GLY A 294 -1.10 45.50 4.04
C GLY A 294 -1.31 46.92 3.50
N CYS A 295 -2.55 47.38 3.30
CA CYS A 295 -2.89 48.73 2.82
C CYS A 295 -3.86 49.45 3.75
#